data_AF-A0A074SJ69-F1
#
_entry.id   AF-A0A074SJ69-F1
#
_cell.length_a   1.000
_cell.length_b   1.000
_cell.length_c   1.000
_cell.angle_alpha   90.00
_cell.angle_beta   90.00
_cell.angle_gamma   90.00
#
_symmetry.space_group_name_H-M   'P 1'
#
loop_
_entity.id
_entity.type
_entity.pdbx_description
1 polymer ?
#
loop_
_entity_poly.entity_id
_entity_poly.type
_entity_poly.pdbx_seq_one_letter_code
_entity_poly.pdbx_strand_id
1 'polypeptide(L)'
;MHAKFAVLFASLACTINPVMAATKVMFLGDSITGSPGCWRALLWTQLTNAGKTNIDMVGTLPAQGCGIPYDGDNEGHGGYLATGIANQNLLPAWLSATTPDVVAMTLGTNDVWSSIAPATILEAFSKLVDQMRASKSTMKILVAQILPMNPSGCTECNQRVIAFNSAIPAWAKNKTTSASPITVVNLYTGFNTTTDTYDGVHPNENGNAKIAASYYQPVYNIV
;
A
#
# COMPACT_ATOMS: atom_id res chain seq x y z
N MET A 1 25.14 -48.44 -57.38
CA MET A 1 24.34 -47.21 -57.16
C MET A 1 23.93 -47.19 -55.70
N HIS A 2 24.53 -46.33 -54.87
CA HIS A 2 24.16 -46.19 -53.46
C HIS A 2 23.64 -44.78 -53.24
N ALA A 3 22.31 -44.63 -53.14
CA ALA A 3 21.66 -43.37 -52.85
C ALA A 3 21.77 -43.08 -51.34
N LYS A 4 22.40 -41.96 -50.98
CA LYS A 4 22.42 -41.45 -49.60
C LYS A 4 21.19 -40.55 -49.40
N PHE A 5 20.26 -40.97 -48.55
CA PHE A 5 19.18 -40.13 -48.06
C PHE A 5 19.72 -39.22 -46.94
N ALA A 6 19.68 -37.92 -47.15
CA ALA A 6 19.91 -36.93 -46.10
C ALA A 6 18.55 -36.55 -45.50
N VAL A 7 18.34 -36.87 -44.22
CA VAL A 7 17.17 -36.44 -43.45
C VAL A 7 17.50 -35.08 -42.85
N LEU A 8 16.75 -34.05 -43.27
CA LEU A 8 16.85 -32.70 -42.74
C LEU A 8 15.93 -32.59 -41.51
N PHE A 9 16.51 -32.46 -40.31
CA PHE A 9 15.75 -32.15 -39.11
C PHE A 9 15.50 -30.65 -39.03
N ALA A 10 14.25 -30.23 -39.22
CA ALA A 10 13.81 -28.88 -38.89
C ALA A 10 13.58 -28.78 -37.38
N SER A 11 14.48 -28.08 -36.68
CA SER A 11 14.32 -27.76 -35.26
C SER A 11 13.29 -26.65 -35.09
N LEU A 12 12.10 -27.02 -34.60
CA LEU A 12 11.06 -26.07 -34.20
C LEU A 12 11.50 -25.41 -32.88
N ALA A 13 12.07 -24.22 -32.95
CA ALA A 13 12.39 -23.43 -31.75
C ALA A 13 11.08 -22.90 -31.15
N CYS A 14 10.63 -23.53 -30.06
CA CYS A 14 9.53 -23.02 -29.25
C CYS A 14 10.03 -21.83 -28.42
N THR A 15 9.70 -20.61 -28.83
CA THR A 15 9.97 -19.42 -28.02
C THR A 15 9.02 -19.41 -26.84
N ILE A 16 9.47 -19.90 -25.68
CA ILE A 16 8.77 -19.74 -24.42
C ILE A 16 8.94 -18.27 -24.02
N ASN A 17 7.92 -17.44 -24.26
CA ASN A 17 7.88 -16.12 -23.65
C ASN A 17 7.57 -16.31 -22.16
N PRO A 18 8.48 -15.97 -21.23
CA PRO A 18 8.16 -16.06 -19.82
C PRO A 18 7.01 -15.10 -19.53
N VAL A 19 5.89 -15.63 -19.04
CA VAL A 19 4.84 -14.81 -18.44
C VAL A 19 5.48 -14.17 -17.21
N MET A 20 5.65 -12.85 -17.24
CA MET A 20 6.13 -12.10 -16.07
C MET A 20 5.16 -12.37 -14.91
N ALA A 21 5.67 -12.81 -13.76
CA ALA A 21 4.84 -13.01 -12.58
C ALA A 21 4.17 -11.68 -12.17
N ALA A 22 2.93 -11.75 -11.68
CA ALA A 22 2.21 -10.57 -11.18
C ALA A 22 2.95 -9.94 -10.02
N THR A 23 3.00 -8.60 -10.00
CA THR A 23 3.57 -7.86 -8.86
C THR A 23 2.56 -7.88 -7.72
N LYS A 24 2.97 -8.46 -6.58
CA LYS A 24 2.14 -8.55 -5.38
C LYS A 24 2.18 -7.26 -4.57
N VAL A 25 1.03 -6.61 -4.43
CA VAL A 25 0.89 -5.33 -3.73
C VAL A 25 0.03 -5.51 -2.50
N MET A 26 0.63 -5.40 -1.31
CA MET A 26 -0.09 -5.37 -0.05
C MET A 26 -0.45 -3.94 0.33
N PHE A 27 -1.74 -3.65 0.45
CA PHE A 27 -2.21 -2.42 1.09
C PHE A 27 -2.37 -2.69 2.59
N LEU A 28 -1.36 -2.27 3.35
CA LEU A 28 -1.29 -2.38 4.81
C LEU A 28 -1.85 -1.12 5.45
N GLY A 29 -2.79 -1.25 6.38
CA GLY A 29 -3.30 -0.06 7.03
C GLY A 29 -4.28 -0.29 8.16
N ASP A 30 -4.92 0.80 8.55
CA ASP A 30 -5.98 0.82 9.55
C ASP A 30 -7.38 0.75 8.88
N SER A 31 -8.41 1.32 9.52
CA SER A 31 -9.75 1.43 8.95
C SER A 31 -9.75 2.13 7.60
N ILE A 32 -8.92 3.16 7.37
CA ILE A 32 -8.88 3.87 6.08
C ILE A 32 -8.52 2.92 4.92
N THR A 33 -7.79 1.84 5.21
CA THR A 33 -7.48 0.79 4.21
C THR A 33 -8.52 -0.33 4.18
N GLY A 34 -8.93 -0.80 5.36
CA GLY A 34 -9.72 -2.02 5.54
C GLY A 34 -11.23 -1.84 5.60
N SER A 35 -11.72 -0.69 6.04
CA SER A 35 -13.13 -0.29 6.02
C SER A 35 -13.21 1.13 6.58
N PRO A 36 -13.18 2.16 5.71
CA PRO A 36 -14.28 2.35 4.78
C PRO A 36 -13.86 2.68 3.34
N GLY A 37 -14.61 2.10 2.41
CA GLY A 37 -14.80 2.70 1.09
C GLY A 37 -14.19 1.96 -0.09
N CYS A 38 -14.06 2.73 -1.16
CA CYS A 38 -13.90 2.25 -2.54
C CYS A 38 -12.54 2.56 -3.16
N TRP A 39 -11.64 3.26 -2.46
CA TRP A 39 -10.42 3.79 -3.09
C TRP A 39 -9.53 2.70 -3.72
N ARG A 40 -9.47 1.49 -3.13
CA ARG A 40 -8.73 0.36 -3.71
C ARG A 40 -9.33 -0.11 -5.03
N ALA A 41 -10.67 -0.19 -5.10
CA ALA A 41 -11.37 -0.54 -6.34
C ALA A 41 -11.21 0.55 -7.42
N LEU A 42 -11.25 1.83 -7.02
CA LEU A 42 -10.99 2.95 -7.94
C LEU A 42 -9.55 2.95 -8.45
N LEU A 43 -8.57 2.67 -7.58
CA LEU A 43 -7.17 2.53 -7.93
C LEU A 43 -6.95 1.35 -8.90
N TRP A 44 -7.53 0.18 -8.59
CA TRP A 44 -7.51 -0.99 -9.47
C TRP A 44 -8.06 -0.67 -10.86
N THR A 45 -9.21 0.01 -10.91
CA THR A 45 -9.84 0.42 -12.18
C THR A 45 -8.94 1.36 -12.97
N GLN A 46 -8.31 2.34 -12.31
CA GLN A 46 -7.38 3.26 -12.97
C GLN A 46 -6.15 2.53 -13.53
N LEU A 47 -5.56 1.62 -12.76
CA LEU A 47 -4.38 0.85 -13.18
C LEU A 47 -4.70 -0.09 -14.34
N THR A 48 -5.81 -0.83 -14.26
CA THR A 48 -6.22 -1.76 -15.32
C THR A 48 -6.61 -1.03 -16.61
N ASN A 49 -7.31 0.10 -16.52
CA ASN A 49 -7.59 0.96 -17.68
C ASN A 49 -6.32 1.52 -18.33
N ALA A 50 -5.25 1.71 -17.56
CA ALA A 50 -3.94 2.12 -18.06
C ALA A 50 -3.07 0.94 -18.55
N GLY A 51 -3.64 -0.26 -18.67
CA GLY A 51 -2.96 -1.46 -19.20
C GLY A 51 -2.11 -2.20 -18.17
N LYS A 52 -2.15 -1.82 -16.88
CA LYS A 52 -1.46 -2.55 -15.81
C LYS A 52 -2.33 -3.72 -15.35
N THR A 53 -2.17 -4.86 -16.01
CA THR A 53 -2.94 -6.09 -15.72
C THR A 53 -2.16 -7.14 -14.95
N ASN A 54 -0.86 -6.93 -14.74
CA ASN A 54 0.03 -7.86 -14.05
C ASN A 54 0.22 -7.48 -12.57
N ILE A 55 -0.90 -7.23 -11.88
CA ILE A 55 -0.97 -6.83 -10.47
C ILE A 55 -1.78 -7.88 -9.72
N ASP A 56 -1.32 -8.26 -8.53
CA ASP A 56 -2.00 -9.12 -7.57
C ASP A 56 -2.09 -8.32 -6.25
N MET A 57 -3.28 -7.85 -5.88
CA MET A 57 -3.46 -7.26 -4.56
C MET A 57 -3.44 -8.40 -3.55
N VAL A 58 -2.66 -8.27 -2.47
CA VAL A 58 -2.52 -9.36 -1.50
C VAL A 58 -2.72 -8.88 -0.08
N GLY A 59 -3.23 -9.79 0.76
CA GLY A 59 -3.49 -9.55 2.17
C GLY A 59 -4.30 -10.68 2.76
N THR A 60 -4.37 -10.75 4.09
CA THR A 60 -5.17 -11.79 4.77
C THR A 60 -6.65 -11.44 4.85
N LEU A 61 -7.04 -10.21 4.52
CA LEU A 61 -8.42 -9.77 4.50
C LEU A 61 -8.94 -9.68 3.07
N PRO A 62 -10.18 -10.11 2.82
CA PRO A 62 -10.76 -10.11 1.47
C PRO A 62 -11.10 -8.70 1.02
N ALA A 63 -11.44 -8.59 -0.28
CA ALA A 63 -12.10 -7.44 -0.87
C ALA A 63 -13.28 -6.96 -0.02
N GLN A 64 -13.34 -5.63 0.14
CA GLN A 64 -14.45 -4.97 0.80
C GLN A 64 -15.44 -4.50 -0.25
N GLY A 65 -16.74 -4.51 0.10
CA GLY A 65 -17.81 -4.20 -0.83
C GLY A 65 -17.74 -2.76 -1.35
N CYS A 66 -17.66 -2.61 -2.68
CA CYS A 66 -17.68 -1.32 -3.39
C CYS A 66 -18.59 -1.33 -4.64
N GLY A 67 -19.22 -2.46 -4.98
CA GLY A 67 -20.04 -2.58 -6.21
C GLY A 67 -19.24 -2.53 -7.52
N ILE A 68 -17.92 -2.39 -7.45
CA ILE A 68 -16.98 -2.47 -8.57
C ILE A 68 -16.23 -3.81 -8.44
N PRO A 69 -16.18 -4.65 -9.48
CA PRO A 69 -15.31 -5.83 -9.49
C PRO A 69 -13.83 -5.44 -9.53
N TYR A 70 -13.05 -5.97 -8.59
CA TYR A 70 -11.61 -5.73 -8.47
C TYR A 70 -10.98 -6.86 -7.68
N ASP A 71 -9.67 -7.04 -7.82
CA ASP A 71 -8.88 -7.73 -6.81
C ASP A 71 -8.74 -6.79 -5.61
N GLY A 72 -9.23 -7.23 -4.45
CA GLY A 72 -9.38 -6.39 -3.28
C GLY A 72 -8.77 -6.98 -2.01
N ASP A 73 -7.93 -8.01 -2.13
CA ASP A 73 -7.23 -8.51 -0.95
C ASP A 73 -6.36 -7.41 -0.34
N ASN A 74 -6.34 -7.34 0.99
CA ASN A 74 -5.72 -6.23 1.72
C ASN A 74 -5.34 -6.64 3.14
N GLU A 75 -4.59 -5.76 3.79
CA GLU A 75 -4.15 -5.90 5.18
C GLU A 75 -4.55 -4.67 5.99
N GLY A 76 -5.82 -4.23 5.81
CA GLY A 76 -6.39 -3.08 6.51
C GLY A 76 -7.19 -3.47 7.75
N HIS A 77 -6.73 -3.07 8.93
CA HIS A 77 -7.32 -3.49 10.21
C HIS A 77 -7.93 -2.32 10.98
N GLY A 78 -9.27 -2.29 11.08
CA GLY A 78 -10.00 -1.23 11.77
C GLY A 78 -9.53 -1.02 13.21
N GLY A 79 -9.21 0.22 13.57
CA GLY A 79 -8.75 0.59 14.91
C GLY A 79 -7.30 0.21 15.25
N TYR A 80 -6.56 -0.39 14.32
CA TYR A 80 -5.17 -0.78 14.60
C TYR A 80 -4.25 0.44 14.58
N LEU A 81 -3.29 0.43 15.51
CA LEU A 81 -2.23 1.42 15.60
C LEU A 81 -0.96 0.85 14.98
N ALA A 82 -0.14 1.70 14.36
CA ALA A 82 1.19 1.33 13.88
C ALA A 82 2.05 0.80 15.04
N THR A 83 2.03 1.52 16.17
CA THR A 83 2.70 1.12 17.41
C THR A 83 2.18 -0.22 17.93
N GLY A 84 0.87 -0.46 17.86
CA GLY A 84 0.26 -1.74 18.23
C GLY A 84 0.77 -2.90 17.38
N ILE A 85 0.69 -2.77 16.05
CA ILE A 85 1.19 -3.78 15.08
C ILE A 85 2.67 -4.07 15.32
N ALA A 86 3.48 -3.02 15.48
CA ALA A 86 4.91 -3.13 15.71
C ALA A 86 5.21 -3.83 17.05
N ASN A 87 4.59 -3.40 18.14
CA ASN A 87 4.85 -3.94 19.49
C ASN A 87 4.44 -5.41 19.61
N GLN A 88 3.32 -5.78 18.98
CA GLN A 88 2.78 -7.14 19.02
C GLN A 88 3.40 -8.07 17.97
N ASN A 89 4.30 -7.57 17.11
CA ASN A 89 4.92 -8.32 16.01
C ASN A 89 3.90 -8.99 15.07
N LEU A 90 2.86 -8.28 14.66
CA LEU A 90 1.80 -8.86 13.82
C LEU A 90 2.22 -8.99 12.35
N LEU A 91 2.95 -8.00 11.83
CA LEU A 91 3.28 -7.90 10.40
C LEU A 91 4.03 -9.13 9.81
N PRO A 92 4.99 -9.77 10.49
CA PRO A 92 5.69 -10.93 9.93
C PRO A 92 4.76 -12.08 9.50
N ALA A 93 3.67 -12.33 10.23
CA ALA A 93 2.72 -13.39 9.87
C ALA A 93 1.98 -13.05 8.56
N TRP A 94 1.53 -11.80 8.39
CA TRP A 94 0.88 -11.32 7.18
C TRP A 94 1.82 -11.35 5.96
N LEU A 95 3.07 -10.92 6.15
CA LEU A 95 4.10 -10.98 5.10
C LEU A 95 4.40 -12.42 4.68
N SER A 96 4.49 -13.35 5.63
CA SER A 96 4.72 -14.76 5.33
C SER A 96 3.54 -15.42 4.62
N ALA A 97 2.31 -14.99 4.91
CA ALA A 97 1.12 -15.57 4.31
C ALA A 97 0.92 -15.14 2.84
N THR A 98 1.41 -13.96 2.47
CA THR A 98 1.05 -13.30 1.19
C THR A 98 2.24 -12.99 0.31
N THR A 99 3.46 -12.92 0.87
CA THR A 99 4.74 -12.73 0.17
C THR A 99 4.76 -11.51 -0.78
N PRO A 100 4.41 -10.30 -0.32
CA PRO A 100 4.31 -9.13 -1.19
C PRO A 100 5.66 -8.71 -1.79
N ASP A 101 5.62 -8.12 -2.98
CA ASP A 101 6.74 -7.40 -3.59
C ASP A 101 6.77 -5.93 -3.13
N VAL A 102 5.57 -5.41 -2.84
CA VAL A 102 5.32 -4.01 -2.52
C VAL A 102 4.41 -3.95 -1.30
N VAL A 103 4.75 -3.10 -0.33
CA VAL A 103 3.84 -2.72 0.74
C VAL A 103 3.51 -1.25 0.63
N ALA A 104 2.22 -0.93 0.52
CA ALA A 104 1.69 0.42 0.64
C ALA A 104 1.05 0.60 2.02
N MET A 105 1.72 1.37 2.88
CA MET A 105 1.38 1.52 4.29
C MET A 105 0.63 2.84 4.55
N THR A 106 -0.63 2.72 4.98
CA THR A 106 -1.48 3.82 5.48
C THR A 106 -1.79 3.57 6.94
N LEU A 107 -0.90 3.99 7.83
CA LEU A 107 -1.00 3.83 9.28
C LEU A 107 -0.65 5.14 10.00
N GLY A 108 -1.03 5.23 11.26
CA GLY A 108 -0.73 6.39 12.13
C GLY A 108 -1.95 7.23 12.50
N THR A 109 -3.09 7.03 11.83
CA THR A 109 -4.36 7.72 12.15
C THR A 109 -4.76 7.48 13.61
N ASN A 110 -4.84 6.20 13.99
CA ASN A 110 -5.25 5.82 15.35
C ASN A 110 -4.19 6.18 16.40
N ASP A 111 -2.91 6.15 16.04
CA ASP A 111 -1.82 6.57 16.92
C ASP A 111 -1.92 8.08 17.23
N VAL A 112 -2.11 8.90 16.19
CA VAL A 112 -2.28 10.35 16.31
C VAL A 112 -3.54 10.71 17.09
N TRP A 113 -4.66 10.02 16.83
CA TRP A 113 -5.90 10.20 17.60
C TRP A 113 -5.68 9.82 19.07
N SER A 114 -4.94 8.75 19.34
CA SER A 114 -4.56 8.32 20.70
C SER A 114 -3.48 9.20 21.35
N SER A 115 -3.16 10.37 20.77
CA SER A 115 -2.17 11.31 21.29
C SER A 115 -0.74 10.75 21.39
N ILE A 116 -0.41 9.72 20.59
CA ILE A 116 0.95 9.16 20.55
C ILE A 116 1.87 10.14 19.83
N ALA A 117 3.05 10.39 20.41
CA ALA A 117 4.02 11.31 19.87
C ALA A 117 4.56 10.83 18.51
N PRO A 118 4.78 11.74 17.53
CA PRO A 118 5.33 11.39 16.21
C PRO A 118 6.61 10.54 16.27
N ALA A 119 7.52 10.81 17.20
CA ALA A 119 8.75 10.03 17.35
C ALA A 119 8.48 8.54 17.61
N THR A 120 7.55 8.22 18.51
CA THR A 120 7.15 6.84 18.82
C THR A 120 6.47 6.16 17.63
N ILE A 121 5.67 6.89 16.85
CA ILE A 121 5.05 6.35 15.62
C ILE A 121 6.14 6.03 14.59
N LEU A 122 7.15 6.89 14.44
CA LEU A 122 8.25 6.69 13.50
C LEU A 122 9.22 5.56 13.93
N GLU A 123 9.37 5.32 15.22
CA GLU A 123 10.05 4.11 15.74
C GLU A 123 9.28 2.84 15.33
N ALA A 124 7.95 2.85 15.48
CA ALA A 124 7.10 1.75 15.01
C ALA A 124 7.22 1.55 13.50
N PHE A 125 7.14 2.62 12.70
CA PHE A 125 7.35 2.55 11.25
C PHE A 125 8.74 1.99 10.91
N SER A 126 9.75 2.36 11.68
CA SER A 126 11.10 1.84 11.50
C SER A 126 11.13 0.33 11.68
N LYS A 127 10.53 -0.18 12.76
CA LYS A 127 10.42 -1.63 13.01
C LYS A 127 9.62 -2.35 11.93
N LEU A 128 8.49 -1.79 11.49
CA LEU A 128 7.67 -2.38 10.42
C LEU A 128 8.45 -2.49 9.10
N VAL A 129 9.18 -1.44 8.70
CA VAL A 129 10.05 -1.49 7.52
C VAL A 129 11.16 -2.52 7.65
N ASP A 130 11.74 -2.69 8.85
CA ASP A 130 12.77 -3.71 9.07
C ASP A 130 12.19 -5.12 8.97
N GLN A 131 10.97 -5.35 9.44
CA GLN A 131 10.22 -6.60 9.25
C GLN A 131 9.91 -6.86 7.77
N MET A 132 9.50 -5.84 7.01
CA MET A 132 9.32 -5.94 5.56
C MET A 132 10.61 -6.39 4.88
N ARG A 133 11.73 -5.72 5.18
CA ARG A 133 13.04 -6.04 4.57
C ARG A 133 13.59 -7.40 5.00
N ALA A 134 13.26 -7.85 6.21
CA ALA A 134 13.59 -9.21 6.65
C ALA A 134 12.80 -10.27 5.87
N SER A 135 11.55 -9.99 5.49
CA SER A 135 10.76 -10.87 4.62
C SER A 135 11.25 -10.82 3.17
N LYS A 136 11.57 -9.63 2.65
CA LYS A 136 12.10 -9.43 1.30
C LYS A 136 13.03 -8.22 1.27
N SER A 137 14.33 -8.47 1.10
CA SER A 137 15.36 -7.41 1.14
C SER A 137 15.23 -6.37 0.01
N THR A 138 14.47 -6.69 -1.04
CA THR A 138 14.19 -5.83 -2.19
C THR A 138 12.79 -5.22 -2.20
N MET A 139 12.03 -5.36 -1.11
CA MET A 139 10.66 -4.86 -1.01
C MET A 139 10.60 -3.36 -1.31
N LYS A 140 9.70 -2.96 -2.21
CA LYS A 140 9.40 -1.55 -2.45
C LYS A 140 8.35 -1.11 -1.44
N ILE A 141 8.54 0.04 -0.82
CA ILE A 141 7.69 0.48 0.30
C ILE A 141 7.12 1.85 -0.02
N LEU A 142 5.79 1.97 0.01
CA LEU A 142 5.08 3.23 -0.03
C LEU A 142 4.61 3.58 1.37
N VAL A 143 4.83 4.80 1.84
CA VAL A 143 4.39 5.27 3.16
C VAL A 143 3.55 6.53 3.00
N ALA A 144 2.32 6.50 3.51
CA ALA A 144 1.44 7.65 3.47
C ALA A 144 1.90 8.73 4.47
N GLN A 145 1.93 9.99 4.02
CA GLN A 145 1.45 11.07 4.88
C GLN A 145 -0.07 10.91 4.98
N ILE A 146 -0.58 10.76 6.19
CA ILE A 146 -1.98 10.42 6.43
C ILE A 146 -2.92 11.59 6.11
N LEU A 147 -4.21 11.27 5.94
CA LEU A 147 -5.27 12.25 5.74
C LEU A 147 -5.34 13.26 6.91
N PRO A 148 -5.74 14.53 6.68
CA PRO A 148 -6.21 15.36 7.78
C PRO A 148 -7.37 14.68 8.48
N MET A 149 -7.56 14.98 9.77
CA MET A 149 -8.70 14.47 10.52
C MET A 149 -9.25 15.52 11.47
N ASN A 150 -10.57 15.56 11.63
CA ASN A 150 -11.29 16.43 12.52
C ASN A 150 -12.51 15.69 13.14
N PRO A 151 -12.30 14.59 13.88
CA PRO A 151 -13.40 13.88 14.53
C PRO A 151 -14.02 14.73 15.63
N SER A 152 -15.30 14.45 15.92
CA SER A 152 -15.95 14.97 17.11
C SER A 152 -15.17 14.58 18.36
N GLY A 153 -14.83 15.55 19.20
CA GLY A 153 -14.09 15.33 20.45
C GLY A 153 -12.56 15.35 20.35
N CYS A 154 -11.97 15.65 19.20
CA CYS A 154 -10.51 15.85 19.08
C CYS A 154 -10.14 17.06 18.23
N THR A 155 -10.23 18.25 18.81
CA THR A 155 -9.88 19.52 18.14
C THR A 155 -8.40 19.63 17.77
N GLU A 156 -7.51 18.93 18.49
CA GLU A 156 -6.07 18.94 18.23
C GLU A 156 -5.60 17.88 17.22
N CYS A 157 -6.48 16.96 16.80
CA CYS A 157 -6.06 15.83 15.98
C CYS A 157 -5.41 16.28 14.67
N ASN A 158 -5.97 17.27 13.97
CA ASN A 158 -5.35 17.77 12.74
C ASN A 158 -3.97 18.39 12.97
N GLN A 159 -3.76 19.11 14.08
CA GLN A 159 -2.45 19.67 14.40
C GLN A 159 -1.41 18.57 14.65
N ARG A 160 -1.82 17.47 15.28
CA ARG A 160 -0.98 16.30 15.49
C ARG A 160 -0.70 15.54 14.19
N VAL A 161 -1.69 15.46 13.29
CA VAL A 161 -1.49 14.96 11.91
C VAL A 161 -0.42 15.79 11.19
N ILE A 162 -0.51 17.12 11.24
CA ILE A 162 0.48 18.02 10.63
C ILE A 162 1.88 17.74 11.19
N ALA A 163 2.01 17.66 12.52
CA ALA A 163 3.28 17.37 13.17
C ALA A 163 3.85 16.02 12.73
N PHE A 164 3.03 14.96 12.71
CA PHE A 164 3.43 13.64 12.25
C PHE A 164 3.83 13.62 10.77
N ASN A 165 2.97 14.13 9.89
CA ASN A 165 3.22 14.18 8.45
C ASN A 165 4.47 14.99 8.10
N SER A 166 4.80 16.03 8.86
CA SER A 166 6.01 16.84 8.63
C SER A 166 7.31 16.06 8.87
N ALA A 167 7.28 15.04 9.72
CA ALA A 167 8.46 14.25 10.08
C ALA A 167 8.70 13.06 9.13
N ILE A 168 7.67 12.58 8.44
CA ILE A 168 7.74 11.40 7.55
C ILE A 168 8.77 11.56 6.41
N PRO A 169 8.86 12.70 5.68
CA PRO A 169 9.82 12.82 4.58
C PRO A 169 11.28 12.68 5.00
N ALA A 170 11.67 13.29 6.13
CA ALA A 170 13.03 13.20 6.65
C ALA A 170 13.33 11.78 7.14
N TRP A 171 12.38 11.16 7.85
CA TRP A 171 12.48 9.76 8.28
C TRP A 171 12.65 8.81 7.08
N ALA A 172 11.80 8.94 6.06
CA ALA A 172 11.86 8.10 4.86
C ALA A 172 13.18 8.26 4.12
N LYS A 173 13.65 9.51 3.94
CA LYS A 173 14.97 9.80 3.34
C LYS A 173 16.12 9.14 4.09
N ASN A 174 16.06 9.09 5.43
CA ASN A 174 17.10 8.47 6.24
C ASN A 174 17.05 6.93 6.22
N LYS A 175 15.86 6.34 6.04
CA LYS A 175 15.67 4.88 6.10
C LYS A 175 15.65 4.21 4.72
N THR A 176 15.45 4.96 3.63
CA THR A 176 15.40 4.44 2.25
C THR A 176 16.76 3.88 1.80
N THR A 177 16.75 2.86 0.96
CA THR A 177 17.95 2.30 0.31
C THR A 177 17.69 2.10 -1.17
N SER A 178 18.74 1.95 -1.98
CA SER A 178 18.58 1.63 -3.41
C SER A 178 17.94 0.27 -3.65
N ALA A 179 18.21 -0.72 -2.79
CA ALA A 179 17.65 -2.07 -2.90
C ALA A 179 16.18 -2.16 -2.44
N SER A 180 15.80 -1.36 -1.43
CA SER A 180 14.44 -1.32 -0.86
C SER A 180 14.02 0.13 -0.68
N PRO A 181 13.58 0.79 -1.77
CA PRO A 181 13.23 2.21 -1.73
C PRO A 181 11.95 2.44 -0.94
N ILE A 182 11.94 3.53 -0.17
CA ILE A 182 10.77 4.09 0.50
C ILE A 182 10.33 5.34 -0.27
N THR A 183 9.10 5.33 -0.76
CA THR A 183 8.46 6.48 -1.42
C THR A 183 7.33 7.01 -0.54
N VAL A 184 7.34 8.32 -0.28
CA VAL A 184 6.28 8.97 0.49
C VAL A 184 5.10 9.29 -0.43
N VAL A 185 3.89 8.94 -0.02
CA VAL A 185 2.63 9.25 -0.72
C VAL A 185 1.88 10.30 0.08
N ASN A 186 1.58 11.44 -0.52
CA ASN A 186 0.90 12.54 0.15
C ASN A 186 -0.61 12.41 0.02
N LEU A 187 -1.28 11.90 1.07
CA LEU A 187 -2.76 11.84 1.11
C LEU A 187 -3.37 13.12 1.74
N TYR A 188 -2.55 13.97 2.35
CA TYR A 188 -3.00 15.13 3.10
C TYR A 188 -3.44 16.29 2.20
N THR A 189 -2.63 16.60 1.19
CA THR A 189 -2.80 17.81 0.38
C THR A 189 -4.03 17.71 -0.51
N GLY A 190 -4.91 18.72 -0.46
CA GLY A 190 -6.14 18.76 -1.25
C GLY A 190 -7.29 17.94 -0.67
N PHE A 191 -7.10 17.30 0.49
CA PHE A 191 -8.14 16.59 1.23
C PHE A 191 -8.81 17.53 2.24
N ASN A 192 -10.14 17.53 2.30
CA ASN A 192 -10.94 18.37 3.18
C ASN A 192 -11.84 17.48 4.03
N THR A 193 -11.61 17.48 5.34
CA THR A 193 -12.35 16.62 6.29
C THR A 193 -13.86 16.83 6.22
N THR A 194 -14.34 18.04 5.94
CA THR A 194 -15.78 18.33 5.89
C THR A 194 -16.46 17.76 4.65
N THR A 195 -15.81 17.79 3.49
CA THR A 195 -16.43 17.36 2.22
C THR A 195 -16.04 15.95 1.80
N ASP A 196 -14.92 15.45 2.33
CA ASP A 196 -14.30 14.21 1.87
C ASP A 196 -14.39 13.08 2.90
N THR A 197 -14.98 13.33 4.07
CA THR A 197 -15.27 12.31 5.09
C THR A 197 -16.74 12.32 5.48
N TYR A 198 -17.19 11.27 6.16
CA TYR A 198 -18.54 11.22 6.75
C TYR A 198 -18.58 11.47 8.26
N ASP A 199 -17.43 11.40 8.96
CA ASP A 199 -17.34 11.56 10.41
C ASP A 199 -16.16 12.43 10.88
N GLY A 200 -15.46 13.07 9.94
CA GLY A 200 -14.25 13.83 10.19
C GLY A 200 -12.96 13.03 10.03
N VAL A 201 -13.02 11.71 9.79
CA VAL A 201 -11.84 10.82 9.72
C VAL A 201 -11.88 9.92 8.49
N HIS A 202 -13.03 9.29 8.28
CA HIS A 202 -13.19 8.21 7.35
C HIS A 202 -13.68 8.70 5.99
N PRO A 203 -13.01 8.34 4.87
CA PRO A 203 -13.31 8.89 3.56
C PRO A 203 -14.71 8.48 3.07
N ASN A 204 -15.45 9.46 2.54
CA ASN A 204 -16.65 9.23 1.74
C ASN A 204 -16.26 9.00 0.26
N GLU A 205 -17.22 8.97 -0.67
CA GLU A 205 -16.95 8.75 -2.11
C GLU A 205 -15.91 9.73 -2.69
N ASN A 206 -16.01 11.04 -2.36
CA ASN A 206 -15.07 12.05 -2.81
C ASN A 206 -13.67 11.82 -2.22
N GLY A 207 -13.59 11.53 -0.93
CA GLY A 207 -12.33 11.20 -0.27
C GLY A 207 -11.67 9.96 -0.85
N ASN A 208 -12.46 8.92 -1.14
CA ASN A 208 -11.98 7.69 -1.77
C ASN A 208 -11.36 7.97 -3.15
N ALA A 209 -11.98 8.83 -3.96
CA ALA A 209 -11.42 9.22 -5.26
C ALA A 209 -10.07 9.94 -5.12
N LYS A 210 -9.92 10.82 -4.12
CA LYS A 210 -8.66 11.54 -3.86
C LYS A 210 -7.55 10.62 -3.37
N ILE A 211 -7.88 9.65 -2.50
CA ILE A 211 -6.92 8.64 -2.04
C ILE A 211 -6.44 7.81 -3.23
N ALA A 212 -7.37 7.32 -4.07
CA ALA A 212 -7.03 6.54 -5.25
C ALA A 212 -6.12 7.32 -6.21
N ALA A 213 -6.44 8.60 -6.48
CA ALA A 213 -5.61 9.47 -7.32
C ALA A 213 -4.19 9.68 -6.75
N SER A 214 -4.07 9.80 -5.42
CA SER A 214 -2.78 10.00 -4.75
C SER A 214 -1.90 8.75 -4.82
N TYR A 215 -2.50 7.55 -4.76
CA TYR A 215 -1.79 6.29 -4.91
C TYR A 215 -1.49 5.89 -6.35
N TYR A 216 -2.25 6.41 -7.33
CA TYR A 216 -2.16 5.98 -8.72
C TYR A 216 -0.73 6.04 -9.26
N GLN A 217 -0.09 7.22 -9.28
CA GLN A 217 1.24 7.35 -9.85
C GLN A 217 2.33 6.56 -9.10
N PRO A 218 2.40 6.59 -7.74
CA PRO A 218 3.34 5.76 -6.99
C PRO A 218 3.22 4.26 -7.28
N VAL A 219 2.00 3.73 -7.35
CA VAL A 219 1.78 2.31 -7.64
C VAL A 219 2.08 2.00 -9.10
N TYR A 220 1.60 2.83 -10.03
CA TYR A 220 1.84 2.68 -11.47
C TYR A 220 3.33 2.58 -11.84
N ASN A 221 4.19 3.35 -11.15
CA ASN A 221 5.63 3.35 -11.38
C ASN A 221 6.34 2.07 -10.89
N ILE A 222 5.67 1.31 -10.03
CA ILE A 222 6.25 0.15 -9.34
C ILE A 222 5.80 -1.17 -9.97
N VAL A 223 4.57 -1.22 -10.49
CA VAL A 223 3.91 -2.39 -11.08
C VAL A 223 3.99 -2.42 -12.60
#